data_AF-A0A538P0S7-F1
#
_entry.id   AF-A0A538P0S7-F1
#
_cell.length_a   1.000
_cell.length_b   1.000
_cell.length_c   1.000
_cell.angle_alpha   90.00
_cell.angle_beta   90.00
_cell.angle_gamma   90.00
#
_symmetry.space_group_name_H-M   'P 1'
#
loop_
_entity.id
_entity.type
_entity.pdbx_description
1 polymer ?
#
loop_
_entity_poly.entity_id
_entity_poly.type
_entity_poly.pdbx_seq_one_letter_code
_entity_poly.pdbx_strand_id
1 'polypeptide(L)'
;MSSIVEQFKDGSFVTPAPVDDPDRTPNGPSPGACQPENPPGGTVNDGITGEMHGFFIISVPPGTVETSNDPHCDALTKTNDNCDTRTFVNTHFDCIYQVTCTVTTFFFHFTAEDQGLVMTEWKNASTDKGGNQGDIRSGPVACPPGDEDDSNQQQDQELCED
;
A
#
# COMPACT_ATOMS: atom_id res chain seq x y z
N MET A 1 -28.90 -11.42 3.31
CA MET A 1 -27.44 -11.24 3.28
C MET A 1 -27.05 -10.52 4.54
N SER A 2 -25.92 -10.92 5.12
CA SER A 2 -25.32 -10.25 6.27
C SER A 2 -24.00 -9.62 5.85
N SER A 3 -23.51 -8.67 6.62
CA SER A 3 -22.22 -8.03 6.39
C SER A 3 -21.30 -8.24 7.57
N ILE A 4 -20.04 -8.59 7.28
CA ILE A 4 -18.96 -8.63 8.25
C ILE A 4 -18.06 -7.42 7.98
N VAL A 5 -17.67 -6.71 9.04
CA VAL A 5 -16.76 -5.57 8.94
C VAL A 5 -15.44 -5.97 9.57
N GLU A 6 -14.39 -6.07 8.75
CA GLU A 6 -13.05 -6.36 9.21
C GLU A 6 -12.26 -5.06 9.32
N GLN A 7 -11.60 -4.83 10.45
CA GLN A 7 -10.86 -3.60 10.72
C GLN A 7 -9.38 -3.92 10.95
N PHE A 8 -8.54 -3.26 10.19
CA PHE A 8 -7.09 -3.33 10.32
C PHE A 8 -6.65 -2.04 11.02
N LYS A 9 -6.19 -2.18 12.26
CA LYS A 9 -5.66 -1.09 13.07
C LYS A 9 -4.18 -1.35 13.29
N ASP A 10 -3.40 -0.27 13.30
CA ASP A 10 -1.98 -0.31 13.64
C ASP A 10 -1.16 -1.25 12.73
N GLY A 11 -1.55 -1.34 11.46
CA GLY A 11 -0.78 -2.10 10.47
C GLY A 11 0.47 -1.32 10.04
N SER A 12 1.46 -2.03 9.49
CA SER A 12 2.67 -1.43 8.94
C SER A 12 2.98 -1.97 7.56
N PHE A 13 3.68 -1.18 6.75
CA PHE A 13 4.21 -1.63 5.45
C PHE A 13 5.68 -1.21 5.29
N VAL A 14 6.38 -1.88 4.37
CA VAL A 14 7.71 -1.52 3.88
C VAL A 14 7.69 -1.58 2.35
N THR A 15 8.29 -0.61 1.67
CA THR A 15 8.45 -0.62 0.21
C THR A 15 9.79 -1.22 -0.22
N PRO A 16 9.95 -1.64 -1.48
CA PRO A 16 8.85 -2.04 -2.36
C PRO A 16 8.22 -3.32 -1.79
N ALA A 17 6.98 -3.63 -2.18
CA ALA A 17 6.37 -4.91 -1.83
C ALA A 17 7.23 -6.09 -2.37
N PRO A 18 7.11 -7.30 -1.77
CA PRO A 18 7.98 -8.44 -2.04
C PRO A 18 8.20 -8.84 -3.52
N VAL A 19 9.21 -9.71 -3.68
CA VAL A 19 10.11 -9.94 -4.82
C VAL A 19 9.54 -10.73 -6.01
N ASP A 20 8.22 -10.95 -6.10
CA ASP A 20 7.63 -11.76 -7.17
C ASP A 20 7.51 -11.05 -8.53
N ASP A 21 7.99 -9.80 -8.63
CA ASP A 21 8.18 -9.09 -9.90
C ASP A 21 9.68 -8.92 -10.23
N PRO A 22 10.24 -9.72 -11.15
CA PRO A 22 11.65 -9.67 -11.54
C PRO A 22 12.05 -8.39 -12.31
N ASP A 23 11.09 -7.57 -12.74
CA ASP A 23 11.35 -6.29 -13.42
C ASP A 23 11.32 -5.09 -12.46
N ARG A 24 11.08 -5.31 -11.15
CA ARG A 24 11.04 -4.25 -10.15
C ARG A 24 12.46 -3.90 -9.70
N THR A 25 13.05 -2.88 -10.34
CA THR A 25 14.26 -2.20 -9.88
C THR A 25 14.12 -1.73 -8.42
N PRO A 26 15.23 -1.47 -7.69
CA PRO A 26 15.20 -1.05 -6.28
C PRO A 26 14.30 0.16 -5.99
N ASN A 27 13.92 0.93 -7.01
CA ASN A 27 12.82 1.87 -6.95
C ASN A 27 11.68 1.34 -7.81
N GLY A 28 10.52 1.15 -7.20
CA GLY A 28 9.29 0.70 -7.88
C GLY A 28 8.36 1.86 -8.21
N PRO A 29 7.34 1.66 -9.06
CA PRO A 29 6.27 2.65 -9.22
C PRO A 29 5.61 2.95 -7.88
N SER A 30 5.40 4.23 -7.59
CA SER A 30 4.64 4.68 -6.43
C SER A 30 3.17 4.24 -6.53
N PRO A 31 2.42 4.11 -5.42
CA PRO A 31 1.03 3.70 -5.47
C PRO A 31 0.13 4.56 -6.37
N GLY A 32 0.42 5.87 -6.47
CA GLY A 32 -0.23 6.79 -7.39
C GLY A 32 0.11 6.54 -8.86
N ALA A 33 1.29 6.00 -9.19
CA ALA A 33 1.66 5.62 -10.55
C ALA A 33 0.85 4.44 -11.09
N CYS A 34 0.33 3.59 -10.20
CA CYS A 34 -0.55 2.49 -10.55
C CYS A 34 -2.02 2.93 -10.79
N GLN A 35 -2.32 4.23 -10.69
CA GLN A 35 -3.67 4.77 -10.91
C GLN A 35 -3.80 5.32 -12.34
N PRO A 36 -4.57 4.67 -13.23
CA PRO A 36 -4.72 5.13 -14.62
C PRO A 36 -5.44 6.48 -14.76
N GLU A 37 -6.14 6.94 -13.71
CA GLU A 37 -7.05 8.09 -13.77
C GLU A 37 -6.46 9.39 -13.21
N ASN A 38 -5.31 9.35 -12.52
CA ASN A 38 -4.69 10.53 -11.89
C ASN A 38 -3.15 10.49 -11.99
N PRO A 39 -2.54 11.24 -12.93
CA PRO A 39 -1.09 11.27 -13.11
C PRO A 39 -0.44 12.37 -12.25
N PRO A 40 -0.12 12.07 -10.98
CA PRO A 40 1.18 12.46 -10.48
C PRO A 40 1.89 11.26 -9.84
N GLY A 41 1.78 10.08 -10.44
CA GLY A 41 2.61 8.96 -10.05
C GLY A 41 4.10 9.22 -10.30
N GLY A 42 4.96 8.54 -9.55
CA GLY A 42 6.40 8.51 -9.77
C GLY A 42 7.00 7.23 -9.25
N THR A 43 8.15 7.32 -8.58
CA THR A 43 8.81 6.18 -7.95
C THR A 43 8.72 6.28 -6.42
N VAL A 44 8.80 5.12 -5.78
CA VAL A 44 9.01 5.00 -4.35
C VAL A 44 10.28 4.17 -4.13
N ASN A 45 11.16 4.68 -3.30
CA ASN A 45 12.41 4.01 -2.96
C ASN A 45 12.14 2.73 -2.16
N ASP A 46 13.10 1.80 -2.17
CA ASP A 46 13.13 0.68 -1.24
C ASP A 46 13.32 1.13 0.21
N GLY A 47 12.77 0.36 1.14
CA GLY A 47 12.85 0.52 2.57
C GLY A 47 11.90 1.54 3.20
N ILE A 48 11.03 2.22 2.44
CA ILE A 48 10.08 3.19 3.03
C ILE A 48 9.12 2.44 3.93
N THR A 49 9.21 2.73 5.22
CA THR A 49 8.36 2.14 6.24
C THR A 49 7.23 3.09 6.58
N GLY A 50 6.02 2.57 6.73
CA GLY A 50 4.89 3.39 7.11
C GLY A 50 3.81 2.61 7.84
N GLU A 51 2.74 3.31 8.15
CA GLU A 51 1.58 2.80 8.87
C GLU A 51 0.40 2.64 7.92
N MET A 52 -0.46 1.68 8.24
CA MET A 52 -1.73 1.48 7.55
C MET A 52 -2.87 1.29 8.54
N HIS A 53 -4.00 1.90 8.22
CA HIS A 53 -5.27 1.61 8.87
C HIS A 53 -6.38 1.52 7.84
N GLY A 54 -7.33 0.65 8.07
CA GLY A 54 -8.41 0.48 7.12
C GLY A 54 -9.44 -0.54 7.52
N PHE A 55 -10.34 -0.79 6.58
CA PHE A 55 -11.36 -1.80 6.72
C PHE A 55 -11.82 -2.26 5.35
N PHE A 56 -12.44 -3.44 5.33
CA PHE A 56 -13.35 -3.81 4.26
C PHE A 56 -14.64 -4.37 4.83
N ILE A 57 -15.69 -4.33 4.00
CA ILE A 57 -16.99 -4.91 4.30
C ILE A 57 -17.18 -6.13 3.40
N ILE A 58 -17.29 -7.30 4.01
CA ILE A 58 -17.59 -8.56 3.31
C ILE A 58 -19.10 -8.79 3.35
N SER A 59 -19.72 -8.85 2.18
CA SER A 59 -21.09 -9.33 2.05
C SER A 59 -21.06 -10.86 2.00
N VAL A 60 -21.77 -11.51 2.93
CA VAL A 60 -21.75 -12.97 3.10
C VAL A 60 -23.15 -13.59 2.95
N PRO A 61 -23.25 -14.84 2.45
CA PRO A 61 -24.48 -15.60 2.48
C PRO A 61 -24.96 -15.86 3.91
N PRO A 62 -26.28 -16.10 4.12
CA PRO A 62 -26.78 -16.55 5.41
C PRO A 62 -26.10 -17.86 5.83
N GLY A 63 -25.61 -17.93 7.07
CA GLY A 63 -24.97 -19.12 7.62
C GLY A 63 -23.45 -19.19 7.44
N THR A 64 -22.83 -18.24 6.74
CA THR A 64 -21.36 -18.14 6.71
C THR A 64 -20.80 -17.93 8.11
N VAL A 65 -19.76 -18.70 8.44
CA VAL A 65 -19.05 -18.65 9.71
C VAL A 65 -17.58 -18.29 9.49
N GLU A 66 -17.00 -17.60 10.45
CA GLU A 66 -15.54 -17.48 10.57
C GLU A 66 -14.96 -18.85 10.96
N THR A 67 -13.96 -19.31 10.22
CA THR A 67 -13.36 -20.64 10.35
C THR A 67 -12.00 -20.62 11.06
N SER A 68 -11.45 -19.43 11.31
CA SER A 68 -10.12 -19.22 11.88
C SER A 68 -10.13 -18.02 12.82
N ASN A 69 -9.40 -18.10 13.94
CA ASN A 69 -9.11 -16.96 14.82
C ASN A 69 -7.61 -16.62 14.78
N ASP A 70 -6.95 -16.99 13.69
CA ASP A 70 -5.51 -16.82 13.52
C ASP A 70 -5.16 -15.35 13.27
N PRO A 71 -4.08 -14.81 13.84
CA PRO A 71 -3.71 -13.42 13.61
C PRO A 71 -3.00 -13.19 12.26
N HIS A 72 -2.63 -14.25 11.54
CA HIS A 72 -1.93 -14.11 10.27
C HIS A 72 -2.90 -13.88 9.11
N CYS A 73 -2.42 -13.22 8.07
CA CYS A 73 -3.21 -12.98 6.87
C CYS A 73 -3.66 -14.29 6.19
N ASP A 74 -2.74 -15.24 6.02
CA ASP A 74 -3.07 -16.59 5.57
C ASP A 74 -3.17 -17.52 6.78
N ALA A 75 -4.40 -17.86 7.17
CA ALA A 75 -4.66 -18.76 8.28
C ALA A 75 -4.25 -20.22 8.02
N LEU A 76 -4.07 -20.63 6.76
CA LEU A 76 -3.66 -21.99 6.40
C LEU A 76 -2.15 -22.15 6.51
N THR A 77 -1.40 -21.21 5.94
CA THR A 77 0.07 -21.27 5.93
C THR A 77 0.73 -20.57 7.11
N LYS A 78 -0.04 -19.80 7.89
CA LYS A 78 0.41 -19.05 9.08
C LYS A 78 1.48 -18.01 8.72
N THR A 79 1.29 -17.29 7.62
CA THR A 79 2.17 -16.19 7.21
C THR A 79 1.40 -14.90 6.94
N ASN A 80 2.11 -13.78 7.08
CA ASN A 80 1.67 -12.45 6.67
C ASN A 80 2.24 -12.03 5.31
N ASP A 81 3.03 -12.90 4.68
CA ASP A 81 3.60 -12.64 3.37
C ASP A 81 2.50 -12.62 2.30
N ASN A 82 2.62 -11.68 1.35
CA ASN A 82 1.72 -11.56 0.20
C ASN A 82 0.23 -11.52 0.57
N CYS A 83 -0.07 -10.81 1.66
CA CYS A 83 -1.41 -10.67 2.17
C CYS A 83 -2.32 -9.92 1.19
N ASP A 84 -3.15 -10.66 0.45
CA ASP A 84 -4.23 -10.10 -0.36
C ASP A 84 -5.61 -10.42 0.24
N THR A 85 -6.61 -9.61 -0.13
CA THR A 85 -8.00 -9.79 0.35
C THR A 85 -8.55 -11.17 0.00
N ARG A 86 -8.11 -11.76 -1.11
CA ARG A 86 -8.57 -13.07 -1.57
C ARG A 86 -8.14 -14.17 -0.61
N THR A 87 -6.87 -14.17 -0.24
CA THR A 87 -6.25 -15.15 0.66
C THR A 87 -6.84 -15.00 2.04
N PHE A 88 -6.96 -13.79 2.56
CA PHE A 88 -7.60 -13.55 3.85
C PHE A 88 -9.04 -14.10 3.89
N VAL A 89 -9.90 -13.69 2.95
CA VAL A 89 -11.30 -14.12 2.93
C VAL A 89 -11.44 -15.63 2.80
N ASN A 90 -10.67 -16.26 1.91
CA ASN A 90 -10.76 -17.71 1.66
C ASN A 90 -10.23 -18.56 2.82
N THR A 91 -9.36 -18.02 3.68
CA THR A 91 -8.72 -18.79 4.75
C THR A 91 -9.36 -18.55 6.11
N HIS A 92 -10.03 -17.41 6.29
CA HIS A 92 -10.71 -17.05 7.55
C HIS A 92 -12.22 -17.26 7.55
N PHE A 93 -12.87 -17.39 6.40
CA PHE A 93 -14.32 -17.57 6.32
C PHE A 93 -14.71 -18.80 5.50
N ASP A 94 -15.84 -19.42 5.86
CA ASP A 94 -16.54 -20.43 5.07
C ASP A 94 -17.23 -19.76 3.86
N CYS A 95 -16.42 -19.31 2.91
CA CYS A 95 -16.88 -18.81 1.61
C CYS A 95 -15.73 -18.63 0.61
N ILE A 96 -16.08 -18.25 -0.63
CA ILE A 96 -15.16 -18.05 -1.74
C ILE A 96 -15.19 -16.57 -2.14
N TYR A 97 -14.03 -15.92 -2.08
CA TYR A 97 -13.85 -14.52 -2.47
C TYR A 97 -14.34 -14.25 -3.90
N GLN A 98 -15.18 -13.22 -4.01
CA GLN A 98 -15.90 -12.76 -5.21
C GLN A 98 -16.84 -13.78 -5.88
N VAL A 99 -17.09 -14.93 -5.24
CA VAL A 99 -18.07 -15.92 -5.73
C VAL A 99 -19.25 -16.02 -4.78
N THR A 100 -18.99 -16.31 -3.50
CA THR A 100 -20.03 -16.35 -2.46
C THR A 100 -19.86 -15.22 -1.45
N CYS A 101 -18.64 -14.79 -1.18
CA CYS A 101 -18.33 -13.60 -0.38
C CYS A 101 -17.82 -12.47 -1.27
N THR A 102 -18.50 -11.33 -1.29
CA THR A 102 -18.06 -10.17 -2.09
C THR A 102 -17.55 -9.06 -1.19
N VAL A 103 -16.44 -8.45 -1.59
CA VAL A 103 -15.93 -7.22 -0.98
C VAL A 103 -16.14 -6.11 -2.00
N THR A 104 -17.11 -5.22 -1.72
CA THR A 104 -17.47 -4.11 -2.62
C THR A 104 -17.14 -2.75 -2.01
N THR A 105 -17.02 -2.68 -0.69
CA THR A 105 -16.73 -1.45 0.06
C THR A 105 -15.48 -1.66 0.90
N PHE A 106 -14.49 -0.80 0.72
CA PHE A 106 -13.24 -0.83 1.48
C PHE A 106 -12.60 0.56 1.53
N PHE A 107 -11.76 0.77 2.53
CA PHE A 107 -10.96 1.97 2.68
C PHE A 107 -9.70 1.61 3.46
N PHE A 108 -8.54 1.87 2.86
CA PHE A 108 -7.24 1.77 3.50
C PHE A 108 -6.49 3.07 3.30
N HIS A 109 -5.91 3.57 4.38
CA HIS A 109 -5.10 4.78 4.40
C HIS A 109 -3.69 4.42 4.87
N PHE A 110 -2.73 4.78 4.04
CA PHE A 110 -1.31 4.52 4.20
C PHE A 110 -0.60 5.83 4.40
N THR A 111 0.26 5.90 5.41
CA THR A 111 1.04 7.09 5.73
C THR A 111 2.50 6.72 5.98
N ALA A 112 3.43 7.50 5.46
CA ALA A 112 4.86 7.39 5.76
C ALA A 112 5.48 8.78 5.84
N GLU A 113 6.22 9.07 6.90
CA GLU A 113 6.81 10.39 7.15
C GLU A 113 8.35 10.32 7.13
N ASP A 114 8.99 11.46 6.92
CA ASP A 114 10.43 11.71 7.16
C ASP A 114 11.44 10.72 6.54
N GLN A 115 11.18 10.26 5.31
CA GLN A 115 12.03 9.29 4.59
C GLN A 115 12.37 9.72 3.15
N GLY A 116 12.56 11.03 2.94
CA GLY A 116 12.86 11.59 1.61
C GLY A 116 11.67 11.53 0.64
N LEU A 117 10.45 11.56 1.17
CA LEU A 117 9.20 11.53 0.41
C LEU A 117 8.72 12.95 0.08
N VAL A 118 8.21 13.14 -1.14
CA VAL A 118 7.50 14.36 -1.56
C VAL A 118 5.98 14.23 -1.46
N MET A 119 5.49 13.00 -1.34
CA MET A 119 4.11 12.68 -0.98
C MET A 119 4.13 11.52 0.01
N THR A 120 3.37 11.66 1.09
CA THR A 120 3.49 10.83 2.29
C THR A 120 2.22 10.04 2.59
N GLU A 121 1.15 10.26 1.83
CA GLU A 121 -0.18 9.72 2.11
C GLU A 121 -0.82 9.13 0.86
N TRP A 122 -1.27 7.89 0.99
CA TRP A 122 -2.02 7.21 -0.06
C TRP A 122 -3.28 6.54 0.49
N LYS A 123 -4.37 6.64 -0.26
CA LYS A 123 -5.65 6.00 0.04
C LYS A 123 -6.00 5.01 -1.07
N ASN A 124 -6.26 3.77 -0.66
CA ASN A 124 -6.82 2.72 -1.49
C ASN A 124 -8.26 2.48 -1.05
N ALA A 125 -9.23 2.92 -1.85
CA ALA A 125 -10.62 2.92 -1.43
C ALA A 125 -11.55 2.57 -2.59
N SER A 126 -12.68 1.94 -2.26
CA SER A 126 -13.75 1.70 -3.22
C SER A 126 -14.39 3.01 -3.69
N THR A 127 -15.05 3.00 -4.84
CA THR A 127 -15.66 4.20 -5.44
C THR A 127 -16.66 4.89 -4.50
N ASP A 128 -17.44 4.13 -3.73
CA ASP A 128 -18.37 4.64 -2.72
C ASP A 128 -17.67 5.25 -1.48
N LYS A 129 -16.36 5.05 -1.35
CA LYS A 129 -15.49 5.64 -0.32
C LYS A 129 -14.54 6.71 -0.88
N GLY A 130 -14.77 7.17 -2.09
CA GLY A 130 -14.01 8.26 -2.71
C GLY A 130 -12.93 7.80 -3.70
N GLY A 131 -12.76 6.48 -3.89
CA GLY A 131 -11.77 5.94 -4.80
C GLY A 131 -10.34 6.11 -4.31
N ASN A 132 -9.40 5.64 -5.13
CA ASN A 132 -7.99 5.75 -4.80
C ASN A 132 -7.52 7.21 -4.93
N GLN A 133 -6.69 7.68 -3.98
CA GLN A 133 -6.25 9.07 -3.93
C GLN A 133 -4.89 9.21 -3.24
N GLY A 134 -4.11 10.23 -3.61
CA GLY A 134 -2.82 10.53 -2.99
C GLY A 134 -1.69 9.72 -3.61
N ASP A 135 -0.53 9.74 -2.95
CA ASP A 135 0.63 8.95 -3.34
C ASP A 135 1.62 8.82 -2.17
N ILE A 136 2.42 7.76 -2.18
CA ILE A 136 3.63 7.66 -1.36
C ILE A 136 4.80 7.62 -2.34
N ARG A 137 5.48 8.76 -2.48
CA ARG A 137 6.41 9.02 -3.57
C ARG A 137 7.68 9.66 -3.07
N SER A 138 8.82 9.11 -3.48
CA SER A 138 10.13 9.65 -3.17
C SER A 138 10.40 10.95 -3.93
N GLY A 139 11.12 11.87 -3.28
CA GLY A 139 11.64 13.05 -3.94
C GLY A 139 12.82 12.72 -4.85
N PRO A 140 13.26 13.66 -5.70
CA PRO A 140 14.54 13.54 -6.37
C PRO A 140 15.64 13.34 -5.32
N VAL A 141 16.59 12.45 -5.62
CA VAL A 141 17.73 12.20 -4.74
C VAL A 141 18.47 13.52 -4.59
N ALA A 142 18.49 14.09 -3.37
CA ALA A 142 19.32 15.26 -3.10
C ALA A 142 20.78 14.82 -3.22
N CYS A 143 21.56 15.50 -4.06
CA CYS A 143 22.97 15.20 -4.15
C CYS A 143 23.61 15.37 -2.76
N PRO A 144 24.53 14.47 -2.35
CA PRO A 144 25.23 14.65 -1.09
C PRO A 144 25.83 16.05 -1.07
N PRO A 145 25.79 16.78 0.07
CA PRO A 145 26.44 18.07 0.16
C PRO A 145 27.89 17.88 -0.28
N GLY A 146 28.24 18.43 -1.44
CA GLY A 146 29.62 18.46 -1.89
C GLY A 146 30.43 19.11 -0.78
N ASP A 147 31.59 18.53 -0.46
CA ASP A 147 32.53 19.16 0.47
C ASP A 147 32.68 20.62 0.03
N GLU A 148 32.20 21.54 0.86
CA GLU A 148 32.12 22.96 0.56
C GLU A 148 33.52 23.47 0.20
N ASP A 149 33.78 23.72 -1.09
CA ASP A 149 34.83 24.64 -1.50
C ASP A 149 34.18 25.91 -2.05
N ASP A 150 34.46 26.97 -1.33
CA ASP A 150 33.79 28.26 -1.29
C ASP A 150 34.05 29.03 -2.59
N SER A 151 33.07 29.15 -3.49
CA SER A 151 32.84 30.40 -4.23
C SER A 151 31.65 30.37 -5.21
N ASN A 152 30.76 31.34 -4.97
CA ASN A 152 29.80 31.96 -5.88
C ASN A 152 28.44 31.29 -6.08
N GLN A 153 27.44 32.00 -5.54
CA GLN A 153 26.01 31.79 -5.70
C GLN A 153 25.59 31.80 -7.17
N GLN A 154 25.02 30.68 -7.64
CA GLN A 154 23.77 30.71 -8.40
C GLN A 154 23.02 29.40 -8.14
N GLN A 155 21.81 29.54 -7.58
CA GLN A 155 20.90 28.45 -7.28
C GLN A 155 20.42 27.81 -8.58
N ASP A 156 21.07 26.73 -9.00
CA ASP A 156 20.43 25.71 -9.80
C ASP A 156 20.50 24.43 -8.96
N GLN A 157 19.34 23.92 -8.54
CA GLN A 157 19.24 22.60 -7.93
C GLN A 157 19.66 21.59 -9.00
N GLU A 158 20.94 21.23 -8.99
CA GLU A 158 21.47 20.19 -9.86
C GLU A 158 20.84 18.87 -9.40
N LEU A 159 19.87 18.40 -10.19
CA LEU A 159 19.29 17.06 -10.06
C LEU A 159 20.42 16.08 -10.38
N CYS A 160 20.69 15.13 -9.49
CA CYS A 160 21.66 14.10 -9.82
C CYS A 160 21.09 13.28 -10.99
N GLU A 161 21.74 13.32 -12.16
CA GLU A 161 21.40 12.48 -13.31
C GLU A 161 21.83 11.02 -13.01
N ASP A 162 20.98 10.06 -13.39
CA ASP A 162 21.19 8.61 -13.22
C ASP A 162 22.45 8.07 -13.92
#